data_AF-A0A661QBC6-F1
#
_entry.id   AF-A0A661QBC6-F1
#
_cell.length_a   1.000
_cell.length_b   1.000
_cell.length_c   1.000
_cell.angle_alpha   90.00
_cell.angle_beta   90.00
_cell.angle_gamma   90.00
#
_symmetry.space_group_name_H-M   'P 1'
#
loop_
_entity.id
_entity.type
_entity.pdbx_description
1 polymer ?
#
loop_
_entity_poly.entity_id
_entity_poly.type
_entity_poly.pdbx_seq_one_letter_code
_entity_poly.pdbx_strand_id
1 'polypeptide(L)'
;MVEKILFSLENCSKCMQTKELLFDRKDITIVTYPHDVNNWSSEQLSNAKAYGVFEDLQVTAPILWVDGKKIIGYLRIRKWLQDNK
;
A
#
# COMPACT_ATOMS: atom_id res chain seq x y z
N MET A 1 19.49 0.64 -1.35
CA MET A 1 18.42 -0.24 -1.87
C MET A 1 17.16 0.58 -1.91
N VAL A 2 16.38 0.52 -2.99
CA VAL A 2 15.13 1.28 -3.12
C VAL A 2 14.07 0.60 -2.26
N GLU A 3 13.60 1.28 -1.21
CA GLU A 3 12.54 0.78 -0.35
C GLU A 3 11.19 0.85 -1.08
N LYS A 4 10.44 -0.25 -1.05
CA LYS A 4 9.12 -0.36 -1.66
C LYS A 4 8.13 -0.97 -0.69
N ILE A 5 7.03 -0.28 -0.45
CA ILE A 5 6.02 -0.70 0.53
C ILE A 5 4.64 -0.60 -0.11
N LEU A 6 3.89 -1.69 -0.12
CA LEU A 6 2.46 -1.68 -0.41
C LEU A 6 1.68 -1.46 0.88
N PHE A 7 1.03 -0.32 0.99
CA PHE A 7 0.01 -0.07 2.00
C PHE A 7 -1.35 -0.53 1.51
N SER A 8 -2.01 -1.34 2.33
CA SER A 8 -3.27 -1.99 2.01
C SER A 8 -4.23 -1.97 3.20
N LEU A 9 -5.52 -2.16 2.92
CA LEU A 9 -6.56 -2.25 3.93
C LEU A 9 -7.15 -3.66 3.98
N GLU A 10 -7.52 -4.11 5.18
CA GLU A 10 -8.30 -5.33 5.39
C GLU A 10 -9.63 -5.28 4.62
N ASN A 11 -10.14 -6.44 4.22
CA ASN A 11 -11.43 -6.59 3.53
C ASN A 11 -11.59 -5.75 2.25
N CYS A 12 -10.51 -5.20 1.69
CA CYS A 12 -10.53 -4.43 0.45
C CYS A 12 -10.21 -5.34 -0.74
N SER A 13 -11.19 -5.53 -1.64
CA SER A 13 -11.03 -6.37 -2.85
C SER A 13 -9.84 -5.96 -3.73
N LYS A 14 -9.64 -4.66 -3.91
CA LYS A 14 -8.50 -4.12 -4.69
C LYS A 14 -7.16 -4.34 -4.02
N CYS A 15 -7.10 -4.31 -2.68
CA CYS A 15 -5.90 -4.66 -1.94
C CYS A 15 -5.56 -6.13 -2.09
N MET A 16 -6.54 -7.03 -1.98
CA MET A 16 -6.32 -8.47 -2.17
C MET A 16 -5.81 -8.77 -3.58
N GLN A 17 -6.45 -8.20 -4.61
CA GLN A 17 -6.01 -8.34 -6.01
C GLN A 17 -4.57 -7.82 -6.21
N THR A 18 -4.17 -6.72 -5.57
CA THR A 18 -2.78 -6.25 -5.66
C THR A 18 -1.79 -7.18 -4.96
N LYS A 19 -2.16 -7.76 -3.80
CA LYS A 19 -1.30 -8.71 -3.09
C LYS A 19 -1.05 -9.97 -3.92
N GLU A 20 -2.06 -10.47 -4.63
CA GLU A 20 -1.91 -11.59 -5.57
C GLU A 20 -0.89 -11.28 -6.68
N LEU A 21 -0.90 -10.06 -7.22
CA LEU A 21 0.09 -9.62 -8.23
C LEU A 21 1.52 -9.55 -7.67
N LEU A 22 1.67 -9.47 -6.34
CA LEU A 22 2.96 -9.37 -5.64
C LEU A 22 3.42 -10.69 -5.04
N PHE A 23 2.71 -11.80 -5.24
CA PHE A 23 2.97 -13.08 -4.56
C PHE A 23 4.44 -13.54 -4.68
N ASP A 24 5.07 -13.36 -5.85
CA ASP A 24 6.47 -13.74 -6.09
C ASP A 24 7.48 -12.59 -5.88
N ARG A 25 7.02 -11.40 -5.46
CA ARG A 25 7.85 -10.20 -5.29
C ARG A 25 8.34 -10.08 -3.87
N LYS A 26 9.63 -10.36 -3.65
CA LYS A 26 10.30 -10.22 -2.34
C LYS A 26 10.89 -8.82 -2.10
N ASP A 27 10.90 -7.97 -3.11
CA ASP A 27 11.45 -6.61 -3.05
C ASP A 27 10.43 -5.55 -2.58
N ILE A 28 9.19 -5.97 -2.29
CA ILE A 28 8.09 -5.10 -1.85
C ILE A 28 7.56 -5.62 -0.52
N THR A 29 7.65 -4.80 0.51
CA THR A 29 7.05 -5.07 1.82
C THR A 29 5.55 -4.81 1.75
N ILE A 30 4.72 -5.67 2.34
CA ILE A 30 3.27 -5.48 2.38
C ILE A 30 2.85 -5.13 3.80
N VAL A 31 2.22 -3.97 3.96
CA VAL A 31 1.63 -3.51 5.21
C VAL A 31 0.11 -3.50 5.05
N THR A 32 -0.60 -4.08 6.02
CA THR A 32 -2.06 -4.13 6.03
C THR A 32 -2.59 -3.46 7.28
N TYR A 33 -3.49 -2.51 7.11
CA TYR A 33 -4.17 -1.82 8.20
C TYR A 33 -5.66 -2.21 8.25
N PRO A 34 -6.33 -2.03 9.40
CA PRO A 34 -7.77 -2.17 9.49
C PRO A 34 -8.49 -1.27 8.48
N HIS A 35 -9.63 -1.73 7.96
CA HIS A 35 -10.40 -0.94 6.99
C HIS A 35 -11.00 0.33 7.61
N ASP A 36 -11.43 0.23 8.87
CA ASP A 36 -11.90 1.37 9.65
C ASP A 36 -10.74 2.01 10.40
N VAL A 37 -10.53 3.31 10.14
CA VAL A 37 -9.47 4.12 10.77
C VAL A 37 -9.61 4.16 12.28
N ASN A 38 -10.82 4.05 12.82
CA ASN A 38 -11.05 4.03 14.26
C ASN A 38 -10.43 2.80 14.95
N ASN A 39 -10.16 1.74 14.19
CA ASN A 39 -9.52 0.52 14.69
C ASN A 39 -7.99 0.58 14.59
N TRP A 40 -7.41 1.69 14.12
CA TRP A 40 -5.96 1.81 13.97
C TRP A 40 -5.29 2.06 15.31
N SER A 41 -4.21 1.31 15.55
CA SER A 41 -3.31 1.59 16.66
C SER A 41 -2.51 2.88 16.42
N SER A 42 -2.01 3.48 17.50
CA SER A 42 -1.11 4.65 17.45
C SER A 42 0.14 4.39 16.60
N GLU A 43 0.66 3.16 16.59
CA GLU A 43 1.81 2.77 15.78
C GLU A 43 1.48 2.76 14.29
N GLN A 44 0.33 2.21 13.90
CA GLN A 44 -0.13 2.20 12.51
C GLN A 44 -0.39 3.63 12.00
N LEU A 45 -0.99 4.47 12.83
CA LEU A 45 -1.19 5.89 12.53
C LEU A 45 0.16 6.62 12.35
N SER A 46 1.11 6.41 13.25
CA SER A 46 2.44 7.01 13.18
C SER A 46 3.18 6.56 11.92
N ASN A 47 3.16 5.26 11.61
CA ASN A 47 3.78 4.70 10.42
C ASN A 47 3.18 5.29 9.14
N ALA A 48 1.85 5.24 8.98
CA ALA A 48 1.19 5.78 7.79
C ALA A 48 1.42 7.29 7.60
N LYS A 49 1.55 8.05 8.70
CA LYS A 49 1.92 9.48 8.66
C LYS A 49 3.38 9.68 8.26
N ALA A 50 4.30 8.86 8.77
CA ALA A 50 5.72 8.93 8.44
C ALA A 50 5.98 8.72 6.93
N TYR A 51 5.23 7.82 6.29
CA TYR A 51 5.29 7.60 4.85
C TYR A 51 4.36 8.54 4.04
N GLY A 52 3.61 9.41 4.70
CA GLY A 52 2.71 10.39 4.06
C GLY A 52 1.54 9.75 3.29
N VAL A 53 1.08 8.57 3.71
CA VAL A 53 0.00 7.80 3.06
C VAL A 53 -1.32 7.80 3.84
N PHE A 54 -1.32 8.31 5.08
CA PHE A 54 -2.49 8.25 5.97
C PHE A 54 -3.74 8.91 5.37
N GLU A 55 -3.63 10.14 4.85
CA GLU A 55 -4.76 10.85 4.26
C GLU A 55 -5.24 10.17 2.97
N ASP A 56 -4.31 9.67 2.15
CA ASP A 56 -4.67 8.98 0.91
C ASP A 56 -5.40 7.66 1.19
N LEU A 57 -5.00 6.90 2.22
CA LEU A 57 -5.62 5.62 2.59
C LEU A 57 -7.06 5.79 3.06
N GLN A 58 -7.45 6.97 3.54
CA GLN A 58 -8.84 7.29 3.89
C GLN A 58 -9.72 7.50 2.65
N VAL A 59 -9.12 7.86 1.52
CA VAL A 59 -9.82 8.12 0.26
C VAL A 59 -9.78 6.89 -0.64
N THR A 60 -8.63 6.22 -0.72
CA THR A 60 -8.41 5.13 -1.67
C THR A 60 -7.29 4.20 -1.25
N ALA A 61 -7.47 2.91 -1.54
CA ALA A 61 -6.50 1.86 -1.33
C ALA A 61 -6.52 0.89 -2.52
N PRO A 62 -5.41 0.18 -2.83
CA PRO A 62 -4.11 0.22 -2.16
C PRO A 62 -3.21 1.37 -2.62
N ILE A 63 -2.10 1.59 -1.91
CA ILE A 63 -1.06 2.57 -2.24
C ILE A 63 0.30 1.88 -2.24
N LEU A 64 1.02 1.95 -3.36
CA LEU A 64 2.41 1.52 -3.43
C LEU A 64 3.31 2.74 -3.24
N TRP A 65 4.15 2.70 -2.21
CA TRP A 65 5.17 3.69 -1.92
C TRP A 65 6.52 3.17 -2.42
N VAL A 66 7.22 3.97 -3.21
CA VAL A 66 8.52 3.64 -3.81
C VAL A 66 9.44 4.84 -3.62
N ASP A 67 10.38 4.75 -2.67
CA ASP A 67 11.41 5.76 -2.42
C ASP A 67 10.88 7.21 -2.41
N GLY A 68 9.86 7.46 -1.58
CA GLY A 68 9.21 8.76 -1.44
C GLY A 68 8.06 9.01 -2.41
N LYS A 69 7.90 8.20 -3.47
CA LYS A 69 6.85 8.38 -4.47
C LYS A 69 5.65 7.48 -4.20
N LYS A 70 4.45 8.07 -4.20
CA LYS A 70 3.17 7.37 -4.03
C LYS A 70 2.54 7.00 -5.37
N ILE A 71 2.21 5.73 -5.55
CA ILE A 71 1.47 5.19 -6.68
C ILE A 71 0.14 4.68 -6.13
N ILE A 72 -0.90 5.48 -6.35
CA ILE A 72 -2.18 5.32 -5.69
C ILE A 72 -3.17 4.56 -6.58
N GLY A 73 -3.79 3.52 -6.05
CA GLY A 73 -4.88 2.77 -6.68
C GLY A 73 -4.41 1.58 -7.52
N TYR A 74 -5.24 0.54 -7.52
CA TYR A 74 -4.97 -0.76 -8.15
C TYR A 74 -4.47 -0.67 -9.61
N LEU A 75 -5.14 0.10 -10.47
CA LEU A 75 -4.79 0.16 -11.89
C LEU A 75 -3.40 0.77 -12.12
N ARG A 76 -3.05 1.80 -11.36
CA ARG A 76 -1.74 2.47 -11.47
C ARG A 76 -0.64 1.56 -10.94
N ILE A 77 -0.90 0.87 -9.83
CA ILE A 77 0.04 -0.09 -9.24
C ILE A 77 0.26 -1.27 -10.20
N ARG A 78 -0.81 -1.84 -10.76
CA ARG A 78 -0.71 -2.91 -11.75
C ARG A 78 0.14 -2.50 -12.95
N LYS A 79 -0.09 -1.29 -13.50
CA LYS A 79 0.73 -0.77 -14.59
C LYS A 79 2.19 -0.63 -14.19
N TRP A 80 2.46 -0.06 -13.02
CA TRP A 80 3.83 0.08 -12.53
C TRP A 80 4.54 -1.27 -12.38
N LEU A 81 3.86 -2.30 -11.88
CA LEU A 81 4.41 -3.65 -11.76
C LEU A 81 4.71 -4.29 -13.13
N GLN A 82 3.91 -3.98 -14.16
CA GLN A 82 4.19 -4.42 -15.53
C GLN A 82 5.43 -3.73 -16.10
N ASP A 83 5.61 -2.44 -15.81
CA ASP A 83 6.74 -1.64 -16.27
C ASP A 83 8.05 -1.94 -15.52
N ASN A 84 7.97 -2.48 -14.28
CA ASN A 84 9.10 -2.71 -13.37
C ASN A 84 9.16 -4.17 -12.90
N LYS A 85 9.37 -5.10 -13.85
CA LYS A 85 9.51 -6.54 -13.57
C LYS A 85 10.72 -6.86 -12.70
#